data_AF-A0A5K1A3Q0-F1
#
_entry.id   AF-A0A5K1A3Q0-F1
#
_cell.length_a   1.000
_cell.length_b   1.000
_cell.length_c   1.000
_cell.angle_alpha   90.00
_cell.angle_beta   90.00
_cell.angle_gamma   90.00
#
_symmetry.space_group_name_H-M   'P 1'
#
loop_
_entity.id
_entity.type
_entity.pdbx_description
1 polymer ?
#
loop_
_entity_poly.entity_id
_entity_poly.type
_entity_poly.pdbx_seq_one_letter_code
_entity_poly.pdbx_strand_id
1 'polypeptide(L)' 'VWNPWDKKAKALPDFGDEDYKVMLCVDSAAIENRIVLKPCEEWRGCQELSTVHSSYCSGQLDPWKVIHG' A
#
# COMPACT_ATOMS: atom_id res chain seq x y z
N VAL A 1 -2.87 -5.56 2.39
CA VAL A 1 -3.40 -4.67 1.32
C VAL A 1 -4.89 -4.62 1.46
N TRP A 2 -5.48 -3.42 1.52
CA TRP A 2 -6.91 -3.27 1.74
C TRP A 2 -7.48 -1.98 1.14
N ASN A 3 -8.73 -2.05 0.68
CA ASN A 3 -9.55 -0.93 0.27
C ASN A 3 -11.01 -1.22 0.67
N PRO A 4 -11.76 -0.25 1.21
CA PRO A 4 -13.14 -0.50 1.68
C PRO A 4 -14.11 -0.78 0.52
N TRP A 5 -13.81 -0.26 -0.67
CA TRP A 5 -14.73 -0.21 -1.80
C TRP A 5 -16.03 0.55 -1.48
N ASP A 6 -16.86 0.73 -2.50
CA ASP A 6 -18.07 1.58 -2.47
C ASP A 6 -18.97 1.38 -1.23
N LYS A 7 -19.41 0.14 -0.97
CA LYS A 7 -20.39 -0.12 0.08
C LYS A 7 -19.86 0.14 1.49
N LYS A 8 -18.59 -0.20 1.75
CA LYS A 8 -18.01 -0.02 3.09
C LYS A 8 -17.55 1.42 3.29
N ALA A 9 -17.11 2.12 2.24
CA ALA A 9 -16.77 3.54 2.29
C ALA A 9 -17.96 4.38 2.79
N LYS A 10 -19.14 4.21 2.17
CA LYS A 10 -20.39 4.89 2.57
C LYS A 10 -20.88 4.59 3.99
N ALA A 11 -20.39 3.52 4.60
CA ALA A 11 -20.76 3.11 5.95
C ALA A 11 -19.81 3.66 7.03
N LEU A 12 -18.70 4.29 6.63
CA LEU A 12 -17.70 4.87 7.53
C LEU A 12 -17.99 6.38 7.67
N PRO A 13 -18.48 6.87 8.83
CA PRO A 13 -18.92 8.27 8.97
C PRO A 13 -17.82 9.31 8.80
N ASP A 14 -16.56 8.90 8.94
CA ASP A 14 -15.35 9.70 8.85
C ASP A 14 -14.59 9.51 7.52
N PHE A 15 -15.19 8.81 6.56
CA PHE A 15 -14.58 8.50 5.27
C PHE A 15 -15.49 8.95 4.13
N GLY A 16 -14.97 9.71 3.15
CA GLY A 16 -15.77 10.18 2.03
C GLY A 16 -16.23 9.04 1.12
N ASP A 17 -17.45 9.16 0.58
CA ASP A 17 -18.07 8.16 -0.30
C ASP A 17 -17.17 7.72 -1.47
N GLU A 18 -16.32 8.62 -1.95
CA GLU A 18 -15.46 8.43 -3.12
C GLU A 18 -13.96 8.30 -2.78
N ASP A 19 -13.57 8.47 -1.52
CA ASP A 19 -12.16 8.49 -1.09
C ASP A 19 -11.47 7.15 -1.37
N TYR A 20 -12.25 6.05 -1.40
CA TYR A 20 -11.75 4.72 -1.73
C TYR A 20 -11.13 4.64 -3.13
N LYS A 21 -11.48 5.55 -4.06
CA LYS A 21 -10.91 5.57 -5.41
C LYS A 21 -9.47 6.07 -5.47
N VAL A 22 -9.03 6.83 -4.46
CA VAL A 22 -7.72 7.50 -4.45
C VAL A 22 -6.84 7.05 -3.29
N MET A 23 -7.18 5.94 -2.64
CA MET A 23 -6.42 5.38 -1.52
C MET A 23 -6.22 3.86 -1.65
N LEU A 24 -5.13 3.38 -1.07
CA LEU A 24 -4.89 1.95 -0.83
C LEU A 24 -4.15 1.79 0.50
N CYS A 25 -4.64 0.94 1.39
CA CYS A 25 -3.91 0.57 2.61
C CYS A 25 -2.87 -0.49 2.27
N VAL A 26 -1.61 -0.20 2.57
CA VAL A 26 -0.47 -1.11 2.43
C VAL A 26 0.16 -1.24 3.80
N ASP A 27 -0.08 -2.38 4.45
CA ASP A 27 0.31 -2.64 5.83
C ASP A 27 1.30 -3.79 5.89
N SER A 28 2.41 -3.58 6.60
CA SER A 28 3.44 -4.59 6.90
C SER A 28 3.18 -5.15 8.28
N ALA A 29 2.90 -6.45 8.37
CA ALA A 29 2.59 -7.09 9.65
C ALA A 29 2.92 -8.58 9.64
N ALA A 30 3.31 -9.11 10.81
CA ALA A 30 3.43 -10.55 11.05
C ALA A 30 2.09 -11.10 11.55
N ILE A 31 1.17 -11.40 10.63
CA ILE A 31 -0.21 -11.81 10.95
C ILE A 31 -0.39 -13.32 10.90
N GLU A 32 0.16 -13.98 9.87
CA GLU A 32 -0.03 -15.42 9.64
C GLU A 32 0.69 -16.26 10.70
N ASN A 33 1.96 -15.94 10.96
CA ASN A 33 2.78 -16.65 11.92
C ASN A 33 2.92 -15.81 13.18
N ARG A 34 2.38 -16.33 14.29
CA ARG A 34 2.46 -15.67 15.59
C ARG A 34 3.92 -15.60 16.06
N ILE A 35 4.32 -14.40 16.49
CA ILE A 35 5.61 -14.17 17.14
C ILE A 35 5.43 -14.38 18.64
N VAL A 36 6.25 -15.25 19.22
CA VAL A 36 6.30 -15.52 20.65
C VAL A 36 7.66 -15.07 21.16
N LEU A 37 7.68 -14.16 22.14
CA LEU A 37 8.90 -13.67 22.78
C LEU A 37 9.06 -14.31 24.15
N LYS A 38 10.26 -14.78 24.44
CA LYS A 38 10.69 -15.19 25.78
C LYS A 38 11.09 -13.98 26.62
N PRO A 39 11.28 -14.14 27.94
CA PRO A 39 11.81 -13.05 28.77
C PRO A 39 13.08 -12.46 28.16
N CYS A 40 13.14 -11.13 28.11
CA CYS A 40 14.23 -10.33 27.54
C CYS A 40 14.41 -10.42 26.02
N GLU A 41 13.52 -11.07 25.27
CA GLU A 41 13.51 -10.97 23.81
C GLU A 41 12.67 -9.77 23.34
N GLU A 42 13.03 -9.25 22.16
CA GLU A 42 12.32 -8.16 21.51
C GLU A 42 11.96 -8.54 20.07
N TRP A 43 10.83 -8.01 19.61
CA TRP A 43 10.50 -8.01 18.19
C TRP A 43 10.37 -6.57 17.70
N ARG A 44 10.85 -6.32 16.47
CA ARG A 44 10.81 -5.02 15.83
C ARG A 44 10.24 -5.18 14.42
N GLY A 45 9.21 -4.40 14.12
CA GLY A 45 8.68 -4.23 12.78
C GLY A 45 8.99 -2.81 12.29
N CYS A 46 9.23 -2.67 10.99
CA CYS A 46 9.40 -1.38 10.34
C CYS A 46 8.71 -1.44 8.98
N GLN A 47 8.01 -0.36 8.62
CA GLN A 47 7.55 -0.12 7.26
C GLN A 47 8.17 1.20 6.80
N GLU A 48 8.94 1.12 5.73
CA GLU A 48 9.52 2.28 5.07
C GLU A 48 8.87 2.43 3.70
N LEU A 49 8.41 3.64 3.40
CA LEU A 49 7.82 4.00 2.11
C LEU A 49 8.66 5.12 1.49
N SER A 50 9.06 4.93 0.24
CA SER A 50 9.76 5.94 -0.54
C SER A 50 9.07 6.14 -1.89
N THR A 51 8.99 7.39 -2.32
CA THR A 51 8.54 7.73 -3.67
C THR A 51 9.74 7.67 -4.60
N VAL A 52 9.65 6.89 -5.66
CA VAL A 52 10.61 6.91 -6.77
C VAL A 52 9.91 7.46 -8.01
N HIS A 53 10.67 8.12 -8.88
CA HIS A 53 10.13 8.47 -10.19
C HIS A 53 9.74 7.18 -10.91
N SER A 54 8.50 7.14 -11.41
CA SER A 54 8.05 6.04 -12.26
C SER A 54 8.99 5.90 -13.44
N SER A 55 9.44 4.68 -13.77
CA SER A 55 10.19 4.41 -15.00
C SER A 55 9.40 4.75 -16.27
N TYR A 56 8.06 4.79 -16.18
CA TYR A 56 7.16 5.27 -17.22
C TYR A 56 7.12 6.81 -17.35
N CYS A 57 7.46 7.55 -16.28
CA CYS A 57 7.44 9.02 -16.25
C CYS A 57 8.83 9.67 -16.15
N SER A 58 9.89 8.86 -16.00
CA SER A 58 11.30 9.29 -15.97
C SER A 58 11.97 9.25 -17.34
N GLY A 59 11.24 8.87 -18.40
CA GLY A 59 11.73 8.79 -19.78
C GLY A 59 12.58 7.55 -20.09
N GLN A 60 12.80 6.66 -19.12
CA GLN A 60 13.61 5.44 -19.30
C GLN A 60 12.81 4.27 -19.93
N LEU A 61 11.48 4.25 -19.72
CA LEU A 61 10.52 3.36 -20.38
C LEU A 61 9.33 4.20 -20.87
N ASP A 62 9.57 5.13 -21.79
CA ASP A 62 8.49 5.90 -22.43
C ASP A 62 7.52 4.93 -23.12
N PRO A 63 6.26 4.81 -22.66
CA PRO A 63 5.31 3.87 -23.24
C PRO A 63 5.19 4.10 -24.74
N TRP A 64 5.15 5.35 -25.23
CA TRP A 64 5.05 5.65 -26.67
C TRP A 64 6.24 5.15 -27.49
N LYS A 65 7.42 4.98 -26.88
CA LYS A 65 8.60 4.37 -27.53
C LYS A 65 8.58 2.83 -27.44
N VAL A 66 7.88 2.26 -26.46
CA VAL A 66 7.77 0.81 -26.27
C VAL A 66 6.65 0.19 -27.13
N ILE A 67 5.53 0.91 -27.34
CA ILE A 67 4.41 0.46 -28.20
C ILE A 67 4.63 0.68 -29.70
N HIS A 68 5.64 1.46 -30.11
CA HIS A 68 5.91 1.80 -31.52
C HIS A 68 7.35 1.46 -31.94
N GLY A 69 7.92 0.39 -31.38
CA GLY A 69 9.21 -0.14 -31.84
C GLY A 69 9.31 -0.23 -33.37
#